data_AF-A0AAW4BJ58-F1
#
_entry.id   AF-A0AAW4BJ58-F1
#
_cell.length_a   1.000
_cell.length_b   1.000
_cell.length_c   1.000
_cell.angle_alpha   90.00
_cell.angle_beta   90.00
_cell.angle_gamma   90.00
#
_symmetry.space_group_name_H-M   'P 1'
#
loop_
_entity.id
_entity.type
_entity.pdbx_description
1 polymer ?
#
loop_
_entity_poly.entity_id
_entity_poly.type
_entity_poly.pdbx_seq_one_letter_code
_entity_poly.pdbx_strand_id
1 'polypeptide(L)' 'MAIAEELEKTEALGRLVIDLKQAVAGDSTNNIMLESGDKLYVPALQPILSVMGEVQFASNHTYRPGMSIEDYISAA' A
#
# COMPACT_ATOMS: atom_id res chain seq x y z
N MET A 1 27.69 -1.99 -6.39
CA MET A 1 27.05 -0.84 -5.73
C MET A 1 25.98 -0.35 -6.68
N ALA A 2 24.68 -0.48 -6.35
CA ALA A 2 23.64 -0.17 -7.34
C ALA A 2 22.34 0.37 -6.75
N ILE A 3 21.97 0.04 -5.50
CA ILE A 3 20.65 0.41 -4.98
C ILE A 3 20.65 1.81 -4.35
N ALA A 4 21.72 2.21 -3.64
CA ALA A 4 21.80 3.52 -3.01
C ALA A 4 21.79 4.68 -4.02
N GLU A 5 22.51 4.51 -5.13
CA GLU A 5 22.63 5.54 -6.18
C GLU A 5 21.35 5.70 -7.02
N GLU A 6 20.52 4.65 -7.10
CA GLU A 6 19.21 4.67 -7.77
C GLU A 6 18.14 5.34 -6.90
N LEU A 7 18.22 5.15 -5.57
CA LEU A 7 17.35 5.83 -4.60
C LEU A 7 17.64 7.33 -4.53
N GLU A 8 18.89 7.76 -4.66
CA GLU A 8 19.26 9.19 -4.69
C GLU A 8 18.77 9.92 -5.95
N LYS A 9 18.68 9.21 -7.09
CA LYS A 9 18.21 9.79 -8.37
C LYS A 9 16.69 9.83 -8.49
N THR A 10 15.97 9.20 -7.57
CA THR A 10 14.51 9.18 -7.57
C THR A 10 14.00 10.43 -6.87
N GLU A 11 13.39 11.36 -7.62
CA GLU A 11 12.71 12.50 -7.01
C GLU A 11 11.63 12.02 -6.04
N ALA A 12 11.69 12.47 -4.79
CA ALA A 12 10.62 12.25 -3.84
C ALA A 12 9.41 13.09 -4.29
N LEU A 13 8.51 12.46 -5.06
CA LEU A 13 7.31 13.10 -5.64
C LEU A 13 6.37 13.74 -4.61
N GLY A 14 6.59 13.51 -3.32
CA GLY A 14 5.65 13.86 -2.26
C GLY A 14 4.43 12.95 -2.32
N ARG A 15 4.25 12.09 -1.32
CA ARG A 15 3.07 11.22 -1.24
C ARG A 15 2.34 11.49 0.06
N LEU A 16 1.17 12.11 -0.05
CA LEU A 16 0.22 12.20 1.05
C LEU A 16 -0.75 11.02 0.96
N VAL A 17 -0.80 10.19 2.01
CA VAL A 17 -1.78 9.10 2.12
C VAL A 17 -3.06 9.69 2.70
N ILE A 18 -4.19 9.48 2.04
CA ILE A 18 -5.50 10.01 2.43
C ILE A 18 -6.53 8.89 2.53
N ASP A 19 -7.57 9.10 3.34
CA ASP A 19 -8.80 8.30 3.25
C ASP A 19 -9.77 8.95 2.25
N LEU A 20 -9.65 8.52 0.98
CA LEU A 20 -10.48 9.04 -0.11
C LEU A 20 -11.98 8.77 0.12
N LYS A 21 -12.33 7.66 0.79
CA LYS A 21 -13.73 7.29 1.02
C LYS A 21 -14.38 8.26 2.00
N GLN A 22 -13.69 8.57 3.10
CA GLN A 22 -14.18 9.52 4.10
C GLN A 22 -14.21 10.95 3.55
N ALA A 23 -13.20 11.35 2.77
CA ALA A 23 -13.15 12.65 2.12
C ALA A 23 -14.38 12.88 1.20
N VAL A 24 -14.69 11.91 0.34
CA VAL A 24 -15.85 11.97 -0.57
C VAL A 24 -17.18 11.90 0.20
N ALA A 25 -17.22 11.27 1.38
CA ALA A 25 -18.38 11.26 2.25
C ALA A 25 -18.64 12.59 2.97
N GLY A 26 -17.74 13.58 2.85
CA GLY A 26 -17.89 14.91 3.44
C GLY A 26 -17.38 15.03 4.87
N ASP A 27 -16.56 14.08 5.35
CA ASP A 27 -15.89 14.19 6.64
C ASP A 27 -14.84 15.30 6.59
N SER A 28 -15.07 16.37 7.36
CA SER A 28 -14.19 17.54 7.42
C SER A 28 -12.75 17.22 7.85
N THR A 29 -12.53 16.13 8.60
CA THR A 29 -11.19 15.74 9.07
C THR A 29 -10.37 15.06 7.98
N ASN A 30 -11.04 14.42 7.02
CA ASN A 30 -10.41 13.71 5.90
C ASN A 30 -10.52 14.51 4.58
N ASN A 31 -11.38 15.52 4.52
CA ASN A 31 -11.56 16.39 3.38
C ASN A 31 -10.46 17.46 3.31
N ILE A 32 -9.37 17.12 2.65
CA ILE A 32 -8.22 18.01 2.46
C ILE A 32 -8.49 19.06 1.37
N MET A 33 -7.96 20.26 1.57
CA MET A 33 -7.92 21.27 0.52
C MET A 33 -6.89 20.87 -0.54
N LEU A 34 -7.27 20.98 -1.81
CA LEU A 34 -6.39 20.70 -2.94
C LEU A 34 -5.88 21.99 -3.56
N GLU A 35 -4.65 21.96 -4.07
CA GLU A 35 -4.04 23.04 -4.80
C GLU A 35 -3.88 22.72 -6.29
N SER A 36 -3.68 23.77 -7.09
CA SER A 36 -3.46 23.61 -8.53
C SER A 36 -2.15 22.87 -8.78
N GLY A 37 -2.25 21.68 -9.39
CA GLY A 37 -1.10 20.84 -9.71
C GLY A 37 -1.10 19.51 -8.94
N ASP A 38 -1.96 19.37 -7.93
CA ASP A 38 -2.14 18.12 -7.21
C ASP A 38 -2.66 17.01 -8.13
N LYS A 39 -2.18 15.79 -7.88
CA LYS A 39 -2.54 14.59 -8.64
C LYS A 39 -3.05 13.52 -7.70
N LEU A 40 -4.28 13.07 -7.95
CA LEU A 40 -4.81 11.87 -7.30
C LEU A 40 -4.37 10.63 -8.06
N TYR A 41 -3.59 9.77 -7.42
CA TYR A 41 -3.18 8.48 -7.96
C TYR A 41 -3.98 7.35 -7.29
N VAL A 42 -4.78 6.64 -8.08
CA VAL A 42 -5.55 5.47 -7.63
C VAL A 42 -4.85 4.20 -8.14
N PRO A 43 -4.13 3.46 -7.30
CA PRO A 43 -3.46 2.23 -7.72
C PRO A 43 -4.46 1.12 -8.05
N ALA A 44 -4.05 0.18 -8.90
CA ALA A 44 -4.79 -1.05 -9.10
C ALA A 44 -4.81 -1.89 -7.81
N LEU A 45 -5.95 -2.53 -7.53
CA LEU A 45 -6.04 -3.46 -6.41
C LEU A 45 -5.13 -4.67 -6.68
N GLN A 46 -4.17 -4.89 -5.80
CA GLN A 46 -3.31 -6.08 -5.81
C GLN A 46 -3.77 -7.03 -4.70
N PRO A 47 -4.45 -8.15 -5.02
CA PRO A 47 -4.92 -9.10 -4.03
C PRO A 47 -3.75 -9.99 -3.58
N ILE A 48 -2.74 -9.39 -2.94
CA ILE A 48 -1.54 -10.07 -2.45
C ILE A 48 -1.47 -9.85 -0.94
N LEU A 49 -1.33 -10.94 -0.20
CA LEU A 49 -1.03 -10.96 1.21
C LEU A 49 0.46 -11.24 1.39
N SER A 50 1.11 -10.46 2.24
CA SER A 50 2.52 -10.62 2.57
C SER A 50 2.65 -11.19 3.99
N VAL A 51 3.32 -12.33 4.12
CA VAL A 51 3.61 -12.94 5.42
C VAL A 51 5.08 -12.69 5.75
N MET A 52 5.32 -12.04 6.89
CA MET A 52 6.64 -11.60 7.35
C MET A 52 6.74 -11.79 8.87
N GLY A 53 7.95 -12.06 9.39
CA GLY A 53 8.22 -12.20 10.82
C GLY A 53 8.88 -13.54 11.18
N GLU A 54 8.54 -14.08 12.34
CA GLU A 54 9.01 -15.38 12.86
C GLU A 54 8.22 -16.54 12.18
N VAL A 55 8.38 -16.65 10.87
CA VAL A 55 7.82 -17.73 10.03
C VAL A 55 8.96 -18.46 9.33
N GLN A 56 8.70 -19.66 8.82
CA GLN A 56 9.78 -20.46 8.22
C GLN A 56 10.34 -19.77 6.96
N PHE A 57 9.46 -19.26 6.10
CA PHE A 57 9.81 -18.49 4.91
C PHE A 57 8.87 -17.29 4.71
N ALA A 58 9.42 -16.08 4.79
CA ALA A 58 8.69 -14.88 4.40
C ALA A 58 8.28 -14.97 2.92
N SER A 59 6.99 -14.78 2.64
CA SER A 59 6.42 -15.06 1.32
C SER A 59 5.20 -14.21 1.01
N ASN A 60 4.90 -14.10 -0.29
CA ASN A 60 3.74 -13.39 -0.81
C ASN A 60 2.75 -14.39 -1.39
N HIS A 61 1.49 -14.30 -0.98
CA HIS A 61 0.41 -15.17 -1.45
C HIS A 61 -0.70 -14.36 -2.09
N THR A 62 -1.30 -14.89 -3.16
CA THR A 62 -2.53 -14.29 -3.70
C THR A 62 -3.69 -14.51 -2.73
N TYR A 63 -4.44 -13.45 -2.46
CA TYR A 63 -5.68 -13.53 -1.69
C TYR A 63 -6.68 -14.45 -2.41
N ARG A 64 -7.26 -15.37 -1.65
CA ARG A 64 -8.22 -16.37 -2.08
C ARG A 64 -9.39 -16.36 -1.10
N PRO A 65 -10.62 -16.09 -1.58
CA PRO A 65 -11.80 -16.16 -0.73
C PRO A 65 -11.91 -17.53 -0.05
N GLY A 66 -12.17 -17.52 1.26
CA GLY A 66 -12.35 -18.75 2.05
C GLY A 66 -11.08 -19.28 2.73
N MET A 67 -9.89 -18.75 2.41
CA MET A 67 -8.68 -19.03 3.21
C MET A 67 -8.67 -18.19 4.48
N SER A 68 -8.34 -18.83 5.60
CA SER A 68 -8.13 -18.20 6.91
C SER A 68 -6.73 -17.58 7.02
N ILE A 69 -6.50 -16.80 8.07
CA ILE A 69 -5.18 -16.24 8.36
C ILE A 69 -4.18 -17.38 8.61
N GLU A 70 -4.62 -18.41 9.33
CA GLU A 70 -3.84 -19.59 9.68
C GLU A 70 -3.37 -20.37 8.44
N ASP A 71 -4.19 -20.43 7.39
CA ASP A 71 -3.83 -21.08 6.13
C ASP A 71 -2.65 -20.37 5.44
N TYR A 72 -2.64 -19.03 5.49
CA TYR A 72 -1.54 -18.24 4.91
C TYR A 72 -0.26 -18.34 5.75
N ILE A 73 -0.37 -18.35 7.08
CA ILE A 73 0.80 -18.52 7.96
C ILE A 73 1.39 -19.93 7.80
N SER A 74 0.56 -20.96 7.68
CA SER A 74 1.03 -22.34 7.48
C SER A 74 1.69 -22.57 6.12
N ALA A 75 1.37 -21.73 5.13
CA ALA A 75 1.97 -21.75 3.79
C ALA A 75 3.28 -20.93 3.70
N ALA A 76 3.64 -20.22 4.76
CA ALA A 76 4.84 -19.38 4.87
C ALA A 76 5.94 -20.05 5.68
#